data_AF-A0A2T0B8L8-F1
#
_entry.id   AF-A0A2T0B8L8-F1
#
_cell.length_a   1.000
_cell.length_b   1.000
_cell.length_c   1.000
_cell.angle_alpha   90.00
_cell.angle_beta   90.00
_cell.angle_gamma   90.00
#
_symmetry.space_group_name_H-M   'P 1'
#
loop_
_entity.id
_entity.type
_entity.pdbx_description
1 polymer ?
#
loop_
_entity_poly.entity_id
_entity_poly.type
_entity_poly.pdbx_seq_one_letter_code
_entity_poly.pdbx_strand_id
1 'polypeptide(L)' 'MPKAKQFVDQSMTTAQNTVSSLQQALSSAEKQENKAKIQSAIDSVDSACQQLSSYQD' A
#
# COMPACT_ATOMS: atom_id res chain seq x y z
N MET A 1 -9.71 -22.84 5.96
CA MET A 1 -9.76 -21.37 5.77
C MET A 1 -9.17 -20.89 4.41
N PRO A 2 -9.32 -21.61 3.28
CA PRO A 2 -8.64 -21.23 2.02
C PRO A 2 -9.12 -19.86 1.46
N LYS A 3 -10.39 -19.51 1.70
CA LYS A 3 -10.96 -18.23 1.28
C LYS A 3 -10.35 -17.02 2.00
N ALA A 4 -9.99 -17.16 3.28
CA ALA A 4 -9.40 -16.08 4.06
C ALA A 4 -7.98 -15.77 3.56
N LYS A 5 -7.16 -16.81 3.35
CA LYS A 5 -5.82 -16.66 2.78
C LYS A 5 -5.86 -16.05 1.37
N GLN A 6 -6.74 -16.52 0.49
CA GLN A 6 -6.90 -15.93 -0.85
C GLN A 6 -7.32 -14.46 -0.79
N PHE A 7 -8.18 -14.09 0.16
CA PHE A 7 -8.61 -12.70 0.34
C PHE A 7 -7.45 -11.81 0.84
N VAL A 8 -6.63 -12.30 1.77
CA VAL A 8 -5.42 -11.61 2.24
C VAL A 8 -4.41 -11.45 1.10
N ASP A 9 -4.14 -12.52 0.35
CA ASP A 9 -3.21 -12.50 -0.78
C ASP A 9 -3.67 -11.52 -1.89
N GLN A 10 -4.98 -11.49 -2.18
CA GLN A 10 -5.57 -10.53 -3.12
C GLN A 10 -5.46 -9.09 -2.61
N SER A 11 -5.75 -8.86 -1.33
CA SER A 11 -5.68 -7.53 -0.71
C SER A 11 -4.24 -7.01 -0.70
N MET A 12 -3.26 -7.86 -0.40
CA MET A 12 -1.84 -7.52 -0.48
C MET A 12 -1.41 -7.12 -1.89
N THR A 13 -1.88 -7.86 -2.91
CA THR A 13 -1.61 -7.53 -4.32
C THR A 13 -2.17 -6.15 -4.69
N THR A 14 -3.42 -5.86 -4.30
CA THR A 14 -4.05 -4.55 -4.55
C THR A 14 -3.31 -3.41 -3.83
N ALA A 15 -2.87 -3.64 -2.58
CA ALA A 15 -2.14 -2.66 -1.81
C ALA A 15 -0.77 -2.35 -2.43
N GLN A 16 -0.01 -3.37 -2.87
CA GLN A 16 1.27 -3.19 -3.57
C GLN A 16 1.14 -2.42 -4.89
N ASN A 17 0.09 -2.69 -5.67
CA ASN A 17 -0.21 -1.93 -6.89
C ASN A 17 -0.51 -0.46 -6.58
N THR A 18 -1.21 -0.21 -5.46
CA THR A 18 -1.51 1.14 -4.98
C THR A 18 -0.23 1.88 -4.57
N VAL A 19 0.65 1.24 -3.80
CA VAL A 19 1.96 1.80 -3.42
C VAL A 19 2.78 2.14 -4.66
N SER A 20 2.83 1.25 -5.66
CA SER A 20 3.55 1.50 -6.91
C SER A 20 3.02 2.74 -7.64
N SER A 21 1.70 2.91 -7.69
CA SER A 21 1.05 4.08 -8.30
C SER A 21 1.34 5.37 -7.52
N LEU A 22 1.32 5.30 -6.19
CA LEU A 22 1.67 6.42 -5.31
C LEU A 22 3.15 6.81 -5.45
N GLN A 23 4.07 5.85 -5.59
CA GLN A 23 5.49 6.13 -5.83
C GLN A 23 5.74 6.85 -7.15
N GLN A 24 5.01 6.49 -8.21
CA GLN A 24 5.04 7.23 -9.48
C GLN A 24 4.50 8.66 -9.33
N ALA A 25 3.38 8.81 -8.60
CA ALA A 25 2.81 10.12 -8.31
C ALA A 25 3.76 10.99 -7.47
N LEU A 26 4.46 10.40 -6.49
CA LEU A 26 5.45 11.07 -5.65
C LEU A 26 6.61 11.62 -6.48
N SER A 27 7.08 10.81 -7.43
CA SER A 27 8.18 11.18 -8.34
C SER A 27 7.78 12.29 -9.32
N SER A 28 6.49 12.35 -9.68
CA SER A 28 5.94 13.34 -10.62
C SER A 28 5.43 14.62 -9.95
N ALA A 29 5.21 14.59 -8.64
CA ALA A 29 4.69 15.74 -7.91
C ALA A 29 5.74 16.84 -7.79
N GLU A 30 5.41 18.08 -8.16
CA GLU A 30 6.33 19.22 -8.04
C GLU A 30 6.20 19.92 -6.67
N LYS A 31 4.97 20.03 -6.17
CA LYS A 31 4.69 20.70 -4.89
C LYS A 31 5.09 19.81 -3.72
N GLN A 32 5.92 20.34 -2.83
CA GLN A 32 6.37 19.63 -1.63
C GLN A 32 5.21 19.15 -0.74
N GLU A 33 4.14 19.95 -0.62
CA GLU A 33 2.93 19.56 0.11
C GLU A 33 2.27 18.30 -0.49
N ASN A 34 2.20 18.21 -1.82
CA ASN A 34 1.65 17.04 -2.49
C ASN A 34 2.55 15.82 -2.28
N LYS A 35 3.88 16.01 -2.33
CA LYS A 35 4.83 14.93 -2.00
C LYS A 35 4.61 14.41 -0.57
N ALA A 36 4.47 15.31 0.40
CA ALA A 36 4.23 14.94 1.79
C ALA A 36 2.93 14.14 1.94
N LYS A 37 1.83 14.59 1.32
CA LYS A 37 0.55 13.87 1.33
C LYS A 37 0.64 12.49 0.69
N ILE A 38 1.33 12.37 -0.44
CA ILE A 38 1.54 11.09 -1.13
C ILE A 38 2.40 10.16 -0.27
N GLN A 39 3.47 10.66 0.34
CA GLN A 39 4.32 9.87 1.24
C GLN A 39 3.51 9.35 2.43
N SER A 40 2.71 10.20 3.09
CA SER A 40 1.84 9.75 4.19
C SER A 40 0.83 8.68 3.76
N ALA A 41 0.34 8.75 2.51
CA ALA A 41 -0.52 7.71 1.95
C ALA A 41 0.23 6.39 1.75
N ILE A 42 1.47 6.42 1.24
CA ILE A 42 2.34 5.24 1.11
C ILE A 42 2.56 4.61 2.49
N ASP A 43 2.96 5.41 3.49
CA ASP A 43 3.24 4.93 4.84
C ASP A 43 2.02 4.26 5.49
N SER A 44 0.82 4.80 5.22
CA SER A 44 -0.45 4.24 5.70
C SER A 44 -0.77 2.89 5.06
N VAL A 45 -0.55 2.76 3.74
CA VAL A 45 -0.77 1.51 3.01
C VAL A 45 0.25 0.45 3.43
N ASP A 46 1.53 0.81 3.57
CA ASP A 46 2.57 -0.12 4.04
C ASP A 46 2.29 -0.63 5.46
N SER A 47 1.80 0.25 6.35
CA SER A 47 1.37 -0.16 7.69
C SER A 47 0.21 -1.17 7.64
N ALA A 48 -0.75 -0.97 6.74
CA ALA A 48 -1.84 -1.92 6.53
C ALA A 48 -1.33 -3.26 5.97
N CYS A 49 -0.38 -3.23 5.02
CA CYS A 49 0.27 -4.43 4.48
C CYS A 49 1.00 -5.23 5.57
N GLN A 50 1.73 -4.55 6.47
CA GLN A 50 2.41 -5.20 7.59
C GLN A 50 1.43 -5.88 8.55
N GLN A 51 0.31 -5.21 8.87
CA GLN A 51 -0.75 -5.82 9.67
C GLN A 51 -1.38 -7.02 8.97
N LEU A 52 -1.65 -6.93 7.67
CA LEU A 52 -2.22 -8.03 6.88
C LEU A 52 -1.26 -9.22 6.77
N SER A 53 0.04 -8.97 6.72
CA SER A 53 1.07 -10.02 6.69
C SER A 53 1.05 -10.89 7.96
N SER A 54 0.59 -10.36 9.10
CA SER A 54 0.45 -11.14 10.34
C SER A 54 -0.67 -12.19 10.29
N TYR A 55 -1.60 -12.10 9.32
CA TYR A 55 -2.65 -13.09 9.09
C TYR A 55 -2.29 -14.12 8.03
N GLN A 56 -1.06 -14.06 7.50
CA GLN A 56 -0.56 -14.94 6.44
C GLN A 56 0.13 -16.21 7.00
N ASP A 57 0.48 -16.22 8.30
CA ASP A 57 0.98 -17.36 9.09
C ASP A 57 -0.18 -18.27 9.57
#